data_AF-A0A1I2QF73-F1
#
_entry.id   AF-A0A1I2QF73-F1
#
_cell.length_a   1.000
_cell.length_b   1.000
_cell.length_c   1.000
_cell.angle_alpha   90.00
_cell.angle_beta   90.00
_cell.angle_gamma   90.00
#
_symmetry.space_group_name_H-M   'P 1'
#
loop_
_entity.id
_entity.type
_entity.pdbx_description
1 polymer ?
#
loop_
_entity_poly.entity_id
_entity_poly.type
_entity_poly.pdbx_seq_one_letter_code
_entity_poly.pdbx_strand_id
1 'polypeptide(L)'
;MRHLLFSAMILILATACSSPAQRPESQGPDYQQIKEMVVDVLETNEGKKAIREMMKDPEFKREVVIADKDVEKAVAKTMQDPKTKKQLEEILKKREVAKNLAEVTRKEQEKLMKQLMKDPEYQKLLLDVLRDPEFEENLLHLMKSRQYRKEMTKVMEDALETPSFQKKFEKLLEEAVKKAEQKKKKGGSQDGGEQEQQGGTNSA
;
A
#
# COMPACT_ATOMS: atom_id res chain seq x y z
N MET A 1 -97.58 7.64 -60.86
CA MET A 1 -96.86 6.43 -61.31
C MET A 1 -95.35 6.60 -61.56
N ARG A 2 -94.76 7.81 -61.59
CA ARG A 2 -93.29 7.99 -61.72
C ARG A 2 -92.57 8.21 -60.38
N HIS A 3 -93.26 8.76 -59.38
CA HIS A 3 -92.74 8.94 -58.02
C HIS A 3 -92.82 7.67 -57.14
N LEU A 4 -93.66 6.70 -57.51
CA LEU A 4 -93.74 5.40 -56.82
C LEU A 4 -92.56 4.48 -57.19
N LEU A 5 -92.10 4.54 -58.45
CA LEU A 5 -90.95 3.79 -58.95
C LEU A 5 -89.62 4.32 -58.38
N PHE A 6 -89.51 5.64 -58.14
CA PHE A 6 -88.31 6.24 -57.55
C PHE A 6 -88.17 5.95 -56.05
N SER A 7 -89.29 5.82 -55.34
CA SER A 7 -89.32 5.43 -53.92
C SER A 7 -88.99 3.95 -53.70
N ALA A 8 -89.32 3.07 -54.66
CA ALA A 8 -88.98 1.66 -54.61
C ALA A 8 -87.48 1.39 -54.86
N MET A 9 -86.81 2.23 -55.67
CA MET A 9 -85.37 2.08 -55.94
C MET A 9 -84.50 2.45 -54.73
N ILE A 10 -84.91 3.44 -53.92
CA ILE A 10 -84.18 3.88 -52.72
C ILE A 10 -84.26 2.85 -51.57
N LEU A 11 -85.32 2.03 -51.53
CA LEU A 11 -85.49 1.02 -50.49
C LEU A 11 -84.59 -0.23 -50.68
N ILE A 12 -84.11 -0.47 -51.91
CA ILE A 12 -83.26 -1.63 -52.25
C ILE A 12 -81.77 -1.36 -51.95
N LEU A 13 -81.34 -0.10 -51.93
CA LEU A 13 -79.96 0.27 -51.55
C LEU A 13 -79.71 0.29 -50.03
N ALA A 14 -80.77 0.26 -49.21
CA ALA A 14 -80.65 0.26 -47.75
C ALA A 14 -80.52 -1.14 -47.11
N THR A 15 -80.80 -2.22 -47.86
CA THR A 15 -80.75 -3.61 -47.35
C THR A 15 -79.47 -4.38 -47.74
N ALA A 16 -78.58 -3.76 -48.51
CA ALA A 16 -77.28 -4.35 -48.88
C ALA A 16 -76.22 -4.35 -47.75
N CYS A 17 -76.56 -3.90 -46.54
CA CYS A 17 -75.70 -3.99 -45.37
C CYS A 17 -76.38 -4.78 -44.24
N SER A 18 -76.88 -5.98 -44.54
CA SER A 18 -77.27 -6.95 -43.51
C SER A 18 -77.16 -8.39 -44.04
N SER A 19 -75.92 -8.80 -44.34
CA SER A 19 -75.58 -10.22 -44.25
C SER A 19 -75.17 -10.51 -42.81
N PRO A 20 -75.68 -11.57 -42.14
CA PRO A 20 -75.05 -12.13 -40.96
C PRO A 20 -73.79 -12.87 -41.41
N ALA A 21 -72.81 -12.13 -41.92
CA ALA A 21 -71.46 -12.61 -41.88
C ALA A 21 -71.11 -12.68 -40.40
N GLN A 22 -70.86 -13.90 -39.91
CA GLN A 22 -70.10 -14.12 -38.68
C GLN A 22 -68.82 -13.30 -38.80
N ARG A 23 -68.87 -12.06 -38.32
CA ARG A 23 -67.71 -11.37 -37.82
C ARG A 23 -67.35 -12.18 -36.58
N PRO A 24 -66.19 -12.85 -36.52
CA PRO A 24 -65.64 -13.14 -35.22
C PRO A 24 -65.60 -11.77 -34.53
N GLU A 25 -66.24 -11.65 -33.38
CA GLU A 25 -65.78 -10.64 -32.44
C GLU A 25 -64.28 -10.88 -32.33
N SER A 26 -63.49 -10.01 -32.94
CA SER A 26 -62.07 -9.92 -32.66
C SER A 26 -61.97 -9.36 -31.25
N GLN A 27 -62.30 -10.20 -30.26
CA GLN A 27 -61.57 -10.19 -29.03
C GLN A 27 -60.13 -10.44 -29.48
N GLY A 28 -59.35 -9.36 -29.58
CA GLY A 28 -57.91 -9.50 -29.68
C GLY A 28 -57.45 -10.46 -28.59
N PRO A 29 -56.34 -11.18 -28.80
CA PRO A 29 -55.90 -12.21 -27.87
C PRO A 29 -56.00 -11.69 -26.44
N ASP A 30 -56.65 -12.47 -25.57
CA ASP A 30 -56.88 -12.10 -24.18
C ASP A 30 -55.54 -11.64 -23.59
N TYR A 31 -55.54 -10.49 -22.92
CA TYR A 31 -54.31 -9.89 -22.38
C TYR A 31 -53.53 -10.90 -21.53
N GLN A 32 -54.26 -11.81 -20.87
CA GLN A 32 -53.71 -12.89 -20.08
C GLN A 32 -52.96 -13.93 -20.93
N GLN A 33 -53.50 -14.30 -22.11
CA GLN A 33 -52.85 -15.18 -23.08
C GLN A 33 -51.63 -14.52 -23.74
N ILE A 34 -51.69 -13.21 -24.03
CA ILE A 34 -50.53 -12.47 -24.55
C ILE A 34 -49.43 -12.45 -23.48
N LYS A 35 -49.78 -12.21 -22.22
CA LYS A 35 -48.82 -12.20 -21.11
C LYS A 35 -48.13 -13.56 -20.96
N GLU A 36 -48.89 -14.64 -20.95
CA GLU A 36 -48.34 -16.01 -20.87
C GLU A 36 -47.42 -16.29 -22.07
N MET A 37 -47.84 -15.96 -23.28
CA MET A 37 -47.01 -16.10 -24.48
C MET A 37 -45.71 -15.28 -24.40
N VAL A 38 -45.76 -14.05 -23.89
CA VAL A 38 -44.55 -13.22 -23.72
C VAL A 38 -43.62 -13.80 -22.66
N VAL A 39 -44.15 -14.30 -21.54
CA VAL A 39 -43.34 -14.96 -20.51
C VAL A 39 -42.70 -16.23 -21.07
N ASP A 40 -43.46 -17.06 -21.79
CA ASP A 40 -42.96 -18.28 -22.41
C ASP A 40 -41.85 -17.97 -23.41
N VAL A 41 -42.02 -16.96 -24.28
CA VAL A 41 -41.01 -16.49 -25.23
C VAL A 41 -39.74 -16.02 -24.51
N LEU A 42 -39.85 -15.30 -23.40
CA LEU A 42 -38.68 -14.87 -22.60
C LEU A 42 -37.97 -16.06 -21.93
N GLU A 43 -38.72 -17.10 -21.55
CA GLU A 43 -38.17 -18.30 -20.92
C GLU A 43 -37.54 -19.29 -21.91
N THR A 44 -37.88 -19.20 -23.21
CA THR A 44 -37.25 -20.01 -24.27
C THR A 44 -35.74 -19.80 -24.35
N ASN A 45 -35.05 -20.77 -24.98
CA ASN A 45 -33.62 -20.68 -25.22
C ASN A 45 -33.27 -19.48 -26.12
N GLU A 46 -34.13 -19.18 -27.09
CA GLU A 46 -34.03 -18.05 -27.99
C GLU A 46 -34.18 -16.72 -27.23
N GLY A 47 -35.17 -16.60 -26.35
CA GLY A 47 -35.36 -15.42 -25.49
C GLY A 47 -34.17 -15.19 -24.56
N LYS A 48 -33.70 -16.24 -23.87
CA LYS A 48 -32.49 -16.18 -23.04
C LYS A 48 -31.25 -15.81 -23.84
N LYS A 49 -31.12 -16.30 -25.08
CA LYS A 49 -30.00 -15.98 -25.96
C LYS A 49 -30.05 -14.52 -26.42
N ALA A 50 -31.22 -14.02 -26.80
CA ALA A 50 -31.42 -12.62 -27.16
C ALA A 50 -31.06 -11.68 -26.01
N ILE A 51 -31.48 -11.99 -24.77
CA ILE A 51 -31.08 -11.22 -23.58
C ILE A 51 -29.56 -11.29 -23.35
N ARG A 52 -28.94 -12.47 -23.52
CA ARG A 52 -27.47 -12.60 -23.40
C ARG A 52 -26.72 -11.81 -24.47
N GLU A 53 -27.25 -11.72 -25.67
CA GLU A 53 -26.67 -10.93 -26.76
C GLU A 53 -26.81 -9.44 -26.50
N MET A 54 -27.98 -9.00 -26.03
CA MET A 54 -28.20 -7.63 -25.58
C MET A 54 -27.30 -7.26 -24.39
N MET A 55 -27.07 -8.19 -23.46
CA MET A 55 -26.10 -8.03 -22.37
C MET A 55 -24.64 -7.99 -22.84
N LYS A 56 -24.31 -8.18 -24.13
CA LYS A 56 -22.96 -7.90 -24.66
C LYS A 56 -22.82 -6.44 -25.07
N ASP A 57 -23.93 -5.76 -25.36
CA ASP A 57 -23.96 -4.36 -25.76
C ASP A 57 -23.49 -3.46 -24.60
N PRO A 58 -22.45 -2.62 -24.80
CA PRO A 58 -21.97 -1.69 -23.79
C PRO A 58 -23.00 -0.64 -23.34
N GLU A 59 -23.91 -0.21 -24.21
CA GLU A 59 -24.94 0.78 -23.87
C GLU A 59 -25.98 0.15 -22.95
N PHE A 60 -26.48 -1.04 -23.33
CA PHE A 60 -27.40 -1.80 -22.50
C PHE A 60 -26.82 -2.15 -21.12
N LYS A 61 -25.55 -2.56 -21.05
CA LYS A 61 -24.87 -2.85 -19.76
C LYS A 61 -24.82 -1.66 -18.81
N ARG A 62 -24.75 -0.43 -19.33
CA ARG A 62 -24.67 0.80 -18.51
C ARG A 62 -26.04 1.17 -17.94
N GLU A 63 -27.10 0.86 -18.66
CA GLU A 63 -28.48 1.17 -18.26
C GLU A 63 -29.09 0.13 -17.30
N VAL A 64 -28.55 -1.10 -17.29
CA VAL A 64 -28.95 -2.13 -16.31
C VAL A 64 -28.40 -1.77 -14.93
N VAL A 65 -29.21 -1.06 -14.15
CA VAL A 65 -28.93 -0.76 -12.74
C VAL A 65 -29.16 -2.01 -11.90
N ILE A 66 -28.08 -2.58 -11.36
CA ILE A 66 -28.17 -3.63 -10.34
C ILE A 66 -28.38 -2.94 -8.98
N ALA A 67 -29.30 -3.45 -8.16
CA ALA A 67 -29.53 -2.90 -6.83
C ALA A 67 -28.25 -2.87 -6.00
N ASP A 68 -27.91 -1.72 -5.41
CA ASP A 68 -26.66 -1.50 -4.68
C ASP A 68 -26.42 -2.56 -3.59
N LYS A 69 -27.48 -2.98 -2.89
CA LYS A 69 -27.40 -4.01 -1.83
C LYS A 69 -26.97 -5.38 -2.34
N ASP A 70 -27.35 -5.75 -3.56
CA ASP A 70 -26.97 -7.03 -4.14
C ASP A 70 -25.54 -6.97 -4.66
N VAL A 71 -25.11 -5.82 -5.16
CA VAL A 71 -23.70 -5.56 -5.52
C VAL A 71 -22.81 -5.61 -4.28
N GLU A 72 -23.18 -4.92 -3.20
CA GLU A 72 -22.44 -4.94 -1.92
C GLU A 72 -22.27 -6.36 -1.38
N LYS A 73 -23.36 -7.14 -1.33
CA LYS A 73 -23.33 -8.54 -0.89
C LYS A 73 -22.45 -9.39 -1.80
N ALA A 74 -22.55 -9.21 -3.12
CA ALA A 74 -21.73 -9.96 -4.07
C ALA A 74 -20.24 -9.63 -3.91
N VAL A 75 -19.89 -8.36 -3.74
CA VAL A 75 -18.51 -7.92 -3.49
C VAL A 75 -17.99 -8.49 -2.17
N ALA A 76 -18.75 -8.36 -1.07
CA ALA A 76 -18.35 -8.90 0.23
C ALA A 76 -18.13 -10.42 0.19
N LYS A 77 -19.04 -11.16 -0.46
CA LYS A 77 -18.91 -12.61 -0.64
C LYS A 77 -17.70 -12.97 -1.51
N THR A 78 -17.45 -12.19 -2.57
CA THR A 78 -16.29 -12.38 -3.45
C THR A 78 -14.99 -12.15 -2.69
N MET A 79 -14.91 -11.18 -1.77
CA MET A 79 -13.72 -10.92 -0.96
C MET A 79 -13.42 -12.02 0.08
N GLN A 80 -14.45 -12.74 0.54
CA GLN A 80 -14.30 -13.82 1.52
C GLN A 80 -14.05 -15.19 0.88
N ASP A 81 -14.29 -15.34 -0.42
CA ASP A 81 -14.12 -16.61 -1.12
C ASP A 81 -12.62 -16.93 -1.34
N PRO A 82 -12.08 -18.02 -0.78
CA PRO A 82 -10.69 -18.40 -1.02
C PRO A 82 -10.34 -18.63 -2.50
N LYS A 83 -11.32 -18.95 -3.34
CA LYS A 83 -11.14 -19.20 -4.78
C LYS A 83 -10.81 -17.92 -5.55
N THR A 84 -11.29 -16.77 -5.08
CA THR A 84 -11.08 -15.47 -5.73
C THR A 84 -9.77 -14.83 -5.28
N LYS A 85 -9.16 -15.30 -4.18
CA LYS A 85 -7.89 -14.78 -3.64
C LYS A 85 -6.81 -14.63 -4.71
N LYS A 86 -6.58 -15.67 -5.51
CA LYS A 86 -5.58 -15.62 -6.61
C LYS A 86 -5.92 -14.56 -7.66
N GLN A 87 -7.19 -14.45 -8.03
CA GLN A 87 -7.63 -13.45 -9.01
C GLN A 87 -7.50 -12.03 -8.43
N LEU A 88 -7.82 -11.83 -7.16
CA LEU A 88 -7.69 -10.56 -6.47
C LEU A 88 -6.22 -10.15 -6.34
N GLU A 89 -5.32 -11.07 -6.00
CA GLU A 89 -3.87 -10.83 -5.99
C GLU A 89 -3.38 -10.35 -7.37
N GLU A 90 -3.79 -11.01 -8.45
CA GLU A 90 -3.43 -10.59 -9.82
C GLU A 90 -4.03 -9.24 -10.20
N ILE A 91 -5.24 -8.92 -9.75
CA ILE A 91 -5.86 -7.60 -9.96
C ILE A 91 -5.10 -6.53 -9.19
N LEU A 92 -4.72 -6.78 -7.94
CA LEU A 92 -4.00 -5.83 -7.08
C LEU A 92 -2.57 -5.58 -7.57
N LYS A 93 -1.94 -6.53 -8.27
CA LYS A 93 -0.63 -6.32 -8.92
C LYS A 93 -0.70 -5.38 -10.12
N LYS A 94 -1.89 -5.11 -10.68
CA LYS A 94 -2.02 -4.19 -11.81
C LYS A 94 -1.71 -2.76 -11.36
N ARG A 95 -0.84 -2.08 -12.11
CA ARG A 95 -0.33 -0.74 -11.77
C ARG A 95 -1.42 0.27 -11.43
N GLU A 96 -2.46 0.39 -12.26
CA GLU A 96 -3.55 1.33 -12.04
C GLU A 96 -4.35 1.01 -10.77
N VAL A 97 -4.60 -0.27 -10.52
CA VAL A 97 -5.33 -0.71 -9.32
C VAL A 97 -4.50 -0.47 -8.07
N ALA A 98 -3.22 -0.85 -8.08
CA ALA A 98 -2.30 -0.61 -6.98
C ALA A 98 -2.16 0.88 -6.65
N LYS A 99 -2.05 1.72 -7.69
CA LYS A 99 -1.97 3.18 -7.55
C LYS A 99 -3.24 3.73 -6.92
N ASN A 100 -4.40 3.41 -7.48
CA ASN A 100 -5.68 3.90 -6.96
C ASN A 100 -5.92 3.42 -5.53
N LEU A 101 -5.60 2.15 -5.23
CA LEU A 101 -5.69 1.60 -3.88
C LEU A 101 -4.78 2.38 -2.92
N ALA A 102 -3.52 2.58 -3.27
CA ALA A 102 -2.57 3.33 -2.44
C ALA A 102 -3.01 4.78 -2.24
N GLU A 103 -3.61 5.43 -3.24
CA GLU A 103 -4.13 6.79 -3.15
C GLU A 103 -5.31 6.89 -2.19
N VAL A 104 -6.29 5.98 -2.29
CA VAL A 104 -7.47 5.99 -1.41
C VAL A 104 -7.12 5.59 0.03
N THR A 105 -6.14 4.70 0.24
CA THR A 105 -5.72 4.27 1.58
C THR A 105 -4.64 5.14 2.20
N ARG A 106 -4.02 6.07 1.45
CA ARG A 106 -2.84 6.84 1.89
C ARG A 106 -2.99 7.45 3.28
N LYS A 107 -4.11 8.13 3.54
CA LYS A 107 -4.35 8.82 4.82
C LYS A 107 -4.43 7.84 6.00
N GLU A 108 -5.15 6.74 5.83
CA GLU A 108 -5.28 5.72 6.88
C GLU A 108 -3.99 4.95 7.06
N GLN A 109 -3.23 4.69 5.99
CA GLN A 109 -1.92 4.06 6.07
C GLN A 109 -0.90 4.95 6.79
N GLU A 110 -0.90 6.26 6.54
CA GLU A 110 -0.07 7.22 7.29
C GLU A 110 -0.44 7.25 8.77
N LYS A 111 -1.74 7.26 9.08
CA LYS A 111 -2.24 7.23 10.45
C LYS A 111 -1.84 5.94 11.17
N LEU A 112 -2.01 4.79 10.52
CA LEU A 112 -1.60 3.49 11.02
C LEU A 112 -0.09 3.48 11.31
N MET A 113 0.74 3.92 10.37
CA MET A 113 2.19 3.96 10.58
C MET A 113 2.58 4.87 11.75
N LYS A 114 1.96 6.05 11.87
CA LYS A 114 2.18 6.96 13.02
C LYS A 114 1.75 6.34 14.35
N GLN A 115 0.71 5.52 14.36
CA GLN A 115 0.25 4.79 15.55
C GLN A 115 1.22 3.66 15.89
N LEU A 116 1.64 2.85 14.91
CA LEU A 116 2.61 1.79 15.08
C LEU A 116 3.96 2.32 15.59
N MET A 117 4.44 3.46 15.11
CA MET A 117 5.66 4.08 15.65
C MET A 117 5.59 4.42 17.16
N LYS A 118 4.39 4.54 17.72
CA LYS A 118 4.16 4.78 19.16
C LYS A 118 3.89 3.49 19.93
N ASP A 119 3.71 2.38 19.22
CA ASP A 119 3.45 1.08 19.80
C ASP A 119 4.76 0.45 20.33
N PRO A 120 4.80 -0.03 21.58
CA PRO A 120 6.01 -0.61 22.17
C PRO A 120 6.55 -1.84 21.44
N GLU A 121 5.68 -2.70 20.90
CA GLU A 121 6.12 -3.91 20.19
C GLU A 121 6.74 -3.54 18.85
N TYR A 122 6.11 -2.63 18.11
CA TYR A 122 6.66 -2.12 16.87
C TYR A 122 7.97 -1.34 17.09
N GLN A 123 8.08 -0.56 18.17
CA GLN A 123 9.33 0.10 18.54
C GLN A 123 10.44 -0.90 18.82
N LYS A 124 10.14 -2.02 19.49
CA LYS A 124 11.13 -3.08 19.72
C LYS A 124 11.62 -3.68 18.41
N LEU A 125 10.71 -3.99 17.48
CA LEU A 125 11.08 -4.47 16.14
C LEU A 125 11.95 -3.44 15.40
N LEU A 126 11.62 -2.14 15.52
CA LEU A 126 12.41 -1.08 14.91
C LEU A 126 13.81 -0.99 15.53
N LEU A 127 13.94 -1.15 16.86
CA LEU A 127 15.24 -1.19 17.53
C LEU A 127 16.09 -2.37 17.08
N ASP A 128 15.48 -3.52 16.81
CA ASP A 128 16.19 -4.67 16.27
C ASP A 128 16.72 -4.39 14.86
N VAL A 129 15.95 -3.69 14.01
CA VAL A 129 16.43 -3.19 12.70
C VAL A 129 17.57 -2.19 12.84
N LEU A 130 17.52 -1.29 13.83
CA LEU A 130 18.60 -0.32 14.09
C LEU A 130 19.87 -0.97 14.66
N ARG A 131 19.79 -2.22 15.13
CA ARG A 131 20.94 -3.02 15.58
C ARG A 131 21.51 -3.88 14.47
N ASP A 132 21.02 -3.74 13.25
CA ASP A 132 21.58 -4.44 12.10
C ASP A 132 23.05 -3.99 11.86
N PRO A 133 23.98 -4.92 11.57
CA PRO A 133 25.38 -4.60 11.34
C PRO A 133 25.62 -3.54 10.25
N GLU A 134 24.79 -3.49 9.21
CA GLU A 134 24.89 -2.48 8.15
C GLU A 134 24.54 -1.09 8.69
N PHE A 135 23.54 -1.00 9.58
CA PHE A 135 23.21 0.26 10.25
C PHE A 135 24.30 0.67 11.22
N GLU A 136 24.89 -0.27 11.96
CA GLU A 136 26.01 -0.01 12.87
C GLU A 136 27.24 0.53 12.12
N GLU A 137 27.59 -0.06 10.97
CA GLU A 137 28.70 0.42 10.14
C GLU A 137 28.45 1.85 9.65
N ASN A 138 27.24 2.15 9.18
CA ASN A 138 26.83 3.48 8.78
C ASN A 138 26.93 4.49 9.94
N LEU A 139 26.52 4.09 11.13
CA LEU A 139 26.63 4.92 12.34
C LEU A 139 28.09 5.18 12.72
N LEU A 140 28.95 4.16 12.65
CA LEU A 140 30.40 4.31 12.89
C LEU A 140 31.06 5.22 11.86
N HIS A 141 30.64 5.15 10.59
CA HIS A 141 31.11 6.07 9.56
C HIS A 141 30.71 7.51 9.88
N LEU A 142 29.47 7.74 10.35
CA LEU A 142 29.00 9.05 10.78
C LEU A 142 29.81 9.60 11.97
N MET A 143 30.13 8.76 12.96
CA MET A 143 30.98 9.15 14.09
C MET A 143 32.42 9.51 13.66
N LYS A 144 32.92 8.91 12.58
CA LYS A 144 34.24 9.26 12.02
C LYS A 144 34.22 10.52 11.17
N SER A 145 33.04 11.06 10.83
CA SER A 145 32.87 12.25 10.00
C SER A 145 33.56 13.48 10.61
N ARG A 146 33.98 14.41 9.74
CA ARG A 146 34.62 15.66 10.19
C ARG A 146 33.72 16.49 11.10
N GLN A 147 32.41 16.47 10.89
CA GLN A 147 31.45 17.20 11.71
C GLN A 147 31.39 16.62 13.12
N TYR A 148 31.23 15.30 13.25
CA TYR A 148 31.20 14.66 14.57
C TYR A 148 32.52 14.81 15.31
N ARG A 149 33.67 14.73 14.61
CA ARG A 149 34.99 14.99 15.21
C ARG A 149 35.11 16.39 15.80
N LYS A 150 34.56 17.43 15.15
CA LYS A 150 34.59 18.80 15.70
C LYS A 150 33.83 18.90 17.02
N GLU A 151 32.62 18.36 17.08
CA GLU A 151 31.83 18.31 18.31
C GLU A 151 32.54 17.48 19.39
N MET A 152 33.12 16.33 19.00
CA MET A 152 33.89 15.49 19.93
C MET A 152 35.14 16.21 20.46
N THR A 153 35.87 16.95 19.62
CA THR A 153 37.02 17.77 20.06
C THR A 153 36.56 18.82 21.07
N LYS A 154 35.45 19.50 20.81
CA LYS A 154 34.91 20.48 21.75
C LYS A 154 34.51 19.86 23.08
N VAL A 155 33.83 18.70 23.07
CA VAL A 155 33.51 17.95 24.29
C VAL A 155 34.79 17.53 25.04
N MET A 156 35.86 17.16 24.34
CA MET A 156 37.15 16.86 24.96
C MET A 156 37.79 18.10 25.57
N GLU A 157 37.78 19.24 24.87
CA GLU A 157 38.27 20.52 25.38
C GLU A 157 37.51 20.94 26.66
N ASP A 158 36.18 20.92 26.62
CA ASP A 158 35.32 21.20 27.77
C ASP A 158 35.61 20.25 28.94
N ALA A 159 35.84 18.96 28.65
CA ALA A 159 36.19 17.97 29.67
C ALA A 159 37.55 18.25 30.32
N LEU A 160 38.55 18.69 29.57
CA LEU A 160 39.87 19.07 30.08
C LEU A 160 39.80 20.30 31.01
N GLU A 161 38.83 21.19 30.77
CA GLU A 161 38.60 22.37 31.61
C GLU A 161 37.86 22.03 32.92
N THR A 162 37.31 20.82 33.06
CA THR A 162 36.63 20.45 34.31
C THR A 162 37.60 20.33 35.48
N PRO A 163 37.29 20.90 36.66
CA PRO A 163 38.19 20.84 37.83
C PRO A 163 38.51 19.41 38.29
N SER A 164 37.60 18.47 38.04
CA SER A 164 37.81 17.05 38.35
C SER A 164 38.85 16.41 37.43
N PHE A 165 38.84 16.76 36.15
CA PHE A 165 39.84 16.30 35.19
C PHE A 165 41.19 16.96 35.45
N GLN A 166 41.22 18.28 35.64
CA GLN A 166 42.45 19.02 35.95
C GLN A 166 43.16 18.45 37.19
N LYS A 167 42.44 18.24 38.31
CA LYS A 167 43.01 17.63 39.51
C LYS A 167 43.53 16.21 39.29
N LYS A 168 42.84 15.40 38.48
CA LYS A 168 43.33 14.05 38.14
C LYS A 168 44.58 14.13 37.27
N PHE A 169 44.62 15.05 36.32
CA PHE A 169 45.74 15.29 35.44
C PHE A 169 46.97 15.77 36.23
N GLU A 170 46.80 16.73 37.14
CA GLU A 170 47.85 17.19 38.07
C GLU A 170 48.42 16.04 38.90
N LYS A 171 47.56 15.22 39.52
CA LYS A 171 48.01 14.04 40.29
C LYS A 171 48.81 13.05 39.46
N LEU A 172 48.35 12.76 38.24
CA LEU A 172 49.07 11.88 37.32
C LEU A 172 50.42 12.45 36.92
N LEU A 173 50.50 13.77 36.71
CA LEU A 173 51.74 14.46 36.39
C LEU A 173 52.72 14.41 37.58
N GLU A 174 52.24 14.67 38.81
CA GLU A 174 53.04 14.55 40.02
C GLU A 174 53.58 13.12 40.23
N GLU A 175 52.76 12.10 40.01
CA GLU A 175 53.19 10.70 40.08
C GLU A 175 54.23 10.35 39.01
N ALA A 176 54.06 10.86 37.79
CA ALA A 176 55.01 10.67 36.70
C ALA A 176 56.37 11.33 37.01
N VAL A 177 56.36 12.57 37.53
CA VAL A 177 57.56 13.28 37.97
C VAL A 177 58.24 12.53 39.12
N LYS A 178 57.51 12.12 40.15
CA LYS A 178 58.06 11.31 41.26
C LYS A 178 58.69 10.01 40.77
N LYS A 179 58.05 9.31 39.82
CA LYS A 179 58.61 8.09 39.20
C LYS A 179 59.87 8.38 38.38
N ALA A 180 59.91 9.49 37.64
CA ALA A 180 61.08 9.90 36.86
C ALA A 180 62.25 10.29 37.78
N GLU A 181 61.99 10.98 38.88
CA GLU A 181 63.00 11.32 39.89
C GLU A 181 63.52 10.08 40.65
N GLN A 182 62.63 9.14 40.99
CA GLN A 182 63.03 7.86 41.58
C GLN A 182 63.87 7.01 40.61
N LYS A 183 63.56 7.03 39.31
CA LYS A 183 64.40 6.40 38.28
C LYS A 183 65.74 7.11 38.12
N LYS A 184 65.80 8.45 38.18
CA LYS A 184 67.08 9.19 38.20
C LYS A 184 67.91 8.90 39.45
N LYS A 185 67.29 8.76 40.63
CA LYS A 185 67.99 8.36 41.87
C LYS A 185 68.49 6.90 41.88
N LYS A 186 67.91 6.01 41.05
CA LYS A 186 68.43 4.65 40.83
C LYS A 186 69.38 4.50 39.63
N GLY A 187 69.49 5.52 38.77
CA GLY A 187 70.39 5.53 37.60
C GLY A 187 71.60 6.47 37.73
N GLY A 188 71.70 7.26 38.80
CA GLY A 188 72.81 8.18 39.08
C GLY A 188 73.83 7.58 40.03
N SER A 189 74.44 6.45 39.67
CA SER A 189 75.67 5.94 40.31
C SER A 189 76.39 4.99 39.37
N GLN A 190 76.80 5.50 38.21
CA GLN A 190 78.01 5.06 37.53
C GLN A 190 78.26 5.99 36.35
N ASP A 191 78.91 7.12 36.58
CA ASP A 191 80.05 7.50 35.75
C ASP A 191 80.78 8.66 36.42
N GLY A 192 82.07 8.46 36.71
CA GLY A 192 82.85 9.36 37.54
C GLY A 192 84.13 8.77 38.12
N GLY A 193 84.96 8.17 37.26
CA GLY A 193 86.40 8.46 37.26
C GLY A 193 87.38 7.52 37.98
N GLU A 194 88.48 7.28 37.26
CA GLU A 194 89.82 6.82 37.68
C GLU A 194 89.99 5.31 37.91
N GLN A 195 90.99 4.62 37.35
CA GLN A 195 92.35 5.05 36.96
C GLN A 195 92.99 3.97 36.06
N GLU A 196 93.90 4.40 35.16
CA GLU A 196 95.20 3.79 34.81
C GLU A 196 95.31 2.26 34.53
N GLN A 197 96.16 1.72 33.65
CA GLN A 197 97.23 2.13 32.74
C GLN A 197 97.79 0.80 32.19
N GLN A 198 98.49 0.82 31.05
CA GLN A 198 99.26 -0.29 30.44
C GLN A 198 98.41 -1.45 29.87
N GLY A 199 98.68 -1.98 28.68
CA GLY A 199 99.73 -1.73 27.71
C GLY A 199 99.63 -2.82 26.64
N GLY A 200 100.18 -2.54 25.46
CA GLY A 200 100.75 -3.59 24.61
C GLY A 200 99.81 -4.34 23.64
N THR A 201 100.07 -4.06 22.37
CA THR A 201 100.40 -5.04 21.31
C THR A 201 99.31 -5.78 20.52
N ASN A 202 99.48 -5.60 19.20
CA ASN A 202 99.22 -6.48 18.05
C ASN A 202 97.76 -6.70 17.60
N SER A 203 97.39 -6.24 16.41
CA SER A 203 97.73 -6.76 15.06
C SER A 203 96.98 -8.04 14.72
N ALA A 204 95.93 -7.90 13.91
CA ALA A 204 95.66 -8.64 12.67
C ALA A 204 94.33 -8.16 12.07
#